data_AF-A0A6P7GXN3-F1
#
_entry.id   AF-A0A6P7GXN3-F1
#
_cell.length_a   1.000
_cell.length_b   1.000
_cell.length_c   1.000
_cell.angle_alpha   90.00
_cell.angle_beta   90.00
_cell.angle_gamma   90.00
#
_symmetry.space_group_name_H-M   'P 1'
#
loop_
_entity.id
_entity.type
_entity.pdbx_description
1 polymer ?
#
loop_
_entity_poly.entity_id
_entity_poly.type
_entity_poly.pdbx_seq_one_letter_code
_entity_poly.pdbx_strand_id
1 'polypeptide(L)'
;MIATGKIQAEGIDSIPTMGCGIGFEYAGVTPKGKRIMGLIAGEALALQVHNDTYFTWEVPKEWSLKDACTVPCVYATCYYGLIIRGQLQPGESILIHAGTGGIGLAAINIALSMDCEVYTTVSTKEKKQFLKNTFPSLKDENIGNSRDKSFETMIKENTNGRGVDVVLNSLSDTLFQASIRCLAEGGRFLEIGKVDLINSSPIPTNMFLKNISFHGVHLDQFFYPQNNFKRHIQQLVANGIADGVVKPLPSVLFEESQIESAFRFLASGKHKGKVVIEIRKEELYPVNKPIRSIPATPKLCLDSQESYIIIGGLGGFGLELAGWLIKKGATKIVINSRRDVLNGLQSYYLKKWLSYKNVMVKLDTNDTSSEKGAESLINMAQELGPVG
;
A
#
# COMPACT_ATOMS: atom_id res chain seq x y z
N MET A 1 -3.17 2.52 9.34
CA MET A 1 -2.65 2.34 10.71
C MET A 1 -1.40 3.18 11.00
N ILE A 2 -0.67 3.65 9.97
CA ILE A 2 0.44 4.61 10.14
C ILE A 2 -0.07 5.94 10.72
N ALA A 3 -1.13 6.52 10.15
CA ALA A 3 -1.71 7.78 10.64
C ALA A 3 -2.20 7.73 12.10
N THR A 4 -2.55 6.54 12.60
CA THR A 4 -2.99 6.33 14.00
C THR A 4 -1.83 5.95 14.93
N GLY A 5 -0.59 5.87 14.43
CA GLY A 5 0.59 5.47 15.21
C GLY A 5 0.61 4.00 15.67
N LYS A 6 -0.36 3.18 15.22
CA LYS A 6 -0.47 1.77 15.62
C LYS A 6 0.56 0.88 14.94
N ILE A 7 1.13 1.33 13.83
CA ILE A 7 2.21 0.65 13.08
C ILE A 7 3.23 1.72 12.69
N GLN A 8 4.50 1.43 12.95
CA GLN A 8 5.62 2.28 12.51
C GLN A 8 5.82 2.14 10.99
N ALA A 9 6.10 3.26 10.32
CA ALA A 9 6.34 3.26 8.87
C ALA A 9 7.60 2.47 8.48
N GLU A 10 8.57 2.35 9.40
CA GLU A 10 9.89 1.72 9.18
C GLU A 10 9.84 0.19 9.05
N GLY A 11 8.69 -0.45 9.29
CA GLY A 11 8.55 -1.91 9.28
C GLY A 11 7.97 -2.54 8.00
N ILE A 12 7.72 -1.76 6.94
CA ILE A 12 7.02 -2.23 5.73
C ILE A 12 7.98 -2.51 4.56
N ASP A 13 9.20 -1.94 4.58
CA ASP A 13 10.12 -2.04 3.44
C ASP A 13 11.28 -3.00 3.73
N SER A 14 11.37 -4.06 2.90
CA SER A 14 12.57 -4.92 2.80
C SER A 14 13.64 -4.34 1.88
N ILE A 15 13.39 -3.17 1.28
CA ILE A 15 14.29 -2.48 0.36
C ILE A 15 14.62 -1.11 0.95
N PRO A 16 15.91 -0.75 1.11
CA PRO A 16 16.30 0.61 1.46
C PRO A 16 16.17 1.50 0.21
N THR A 17 14.95 1.77 -0.25
CA THR A 17 14.71 2.81 -1.25
C THR A 17 14.65 4.17 -0.56
N MET A 18 15.17 5.20 -1.23
CA MET A 18 15.15 6.61 -0.78
C MET A 18 13.73 7.22 -0.68
N GLY A 19 12.71 6.39 -0.97
CA GLY A 19 11.33 6.75 -1.17
C GLY A 19 10.60 7.17 0.09
N CYS A 20 9.65 8.09 -0.09
CA CYS A 20 8.59 8.26 0.88
C CYS A 20 7.65 7.06 0.76
N GLY A 21 7.63 6.15 1.74
CA GLY A 21 6.70 5.00 1.77
C GLY A 21 5.22 5.38 1.94
N ILE A 22 4.87 6.64 1.70
CA ILE A 22 3.53 7.21 1.86
C ILE A 22 2.89 7.41 0.49
N GLY A 23 1.63 7.01 0.39
CA GLY A 23 0.82 7.14 -0.81
C GLY A 23 0.89 5.86 -1.63
N PHE A 24 -0.24 5.15 -1.69
CA PHE A 24 -0.34 3.88 -2.41
C PHE A 24 -1.30 3.95 -3.60
N GLU A 25 -2.07 5.02 -3.73
CA GLU A 25 -3.08 5.20 -4.78
C GLU A 25 -3.05 6.62 -5.31
N TYR A 26 -3.41 6.78 -6.57
CA TYR A 26 -3.45 8.07 -7.25
C TYR A 26 -4.51 8.07 -8.36
N ALA A 27 -4.88 9.27 -8.79
CA ALA A 27 -5.56 9.51 -10.06
C ALA A 27 -4.92 10.73 -10.74
N GLY A 28 -4.74 10.66 -12.05
CA GLY A 28 -4.03 11.69 -12.80
C GLY A 28 -4.14 11.54 -14.31
N VAL A 29 -3.29 12.27 -15.02
CA VAL A 29 -3.28 12.31 -16.49
C VAL A 29 -1.89 11.95 -16.99
N THR A 30 -1.83 11.02 -17.94
CA THR A 30 -0.57 10.62 -18.62
C THR A 30 -0.06 11.74 -19.53
N PRO A 31 1.22 11.71 -19.96
CA PRO A 31 1.74 12.66 -20.96
C PRO A 31 0.96 12.65 -22.30
N LYS A 32 0.25 11.55 -22.60
CA LYS A 32 -0.62 11.43 -23.78
C LYS A 32 -2.05 11.94 -23.55
N GLY A 33 -2.34 12.58 -22.41
CA GLY A 33 -3.65 13.12 -22.08
C GLY A 33 -4.68 12.10 -21.56
N LYS A 34 -4.31 10.81 -21.42
CA LYS A 34 -5.23 9.79 -20.86
C LYS A 34 -5.40 9.95 -19.36
N ARG A 35 -6.65 9.92 -18.89
CA ARG A 35 -7.03 9.92 -17.46
C ARG A 35 -6.89 8.51 -16.89
N ILE A 36 -6.06 8.36 -15.87
CA ILE A 36 -5.77 7.06 -15.24
C ILE A 36 -5.89 7.15 -13.73
N MET A 37 -6.19 6.02 -13.10
CA MET A 37 -6.11 5.80 -11.67
C MET A 37 -5.32 4.51 -11.41
N GLY A 38 -4.63 4.41 -10.29
CA GLY A 38 -3.77 3.25 -10.05
C GLY A 38 -3.26 3.08 -8.64
N LEU A 39 -2.52 1.99 -8.44
CA LEU A 39 -1.79 1.67 -7.21
C LEU A 39 -0.31 1.54 -7.49
N ILE A 40 0.49 2.02 -6.54
CA ILE A 40 1.94 1.88 -6.54
C ILE A 40 2.47 1.59 -5.14
N ALA A 41 3.69 1.04 -5.11
CA ALA A 41 4.37 0.59 -3.91
C ALA A 41 4.97 1.76 -3.11
N GLY A 42 4.15 2.73 -2.70
CA GLY A 42 4.60 3.97 -2.08
C GLY A 42 4.79 5.12 -3.07
N GLU A 43 5.18 6.29 -2.55
CA GLU A 43 5.49 7.51 -3.31
C GLU A 43 4.33 8.12 -4.12
N ALA A 44 3.09 7.66 -3.95
CA ALA A 44 1.96 8.21 -4.71
C ALA A 44 1.58 9.64 -4.28
N LEU A 45 2.00 10.08 -3.10
CA LEU A 45 1.82 11.46 -2.65
C LEU A 45 2.92 12.36 -3.26
N ALA A 46 2.88 12.51 -4.58
CA ALA A 46 3.88 13.21 -5.37
C ALA A 46 3.25 14.00 -6.53
N LEU A 47 4.04 14.89 -7.14
CA LEU A 47 3.63 15.63 -8.35
C LEU A 47 3.58 14.77 -9.61
N GLN A 48 4.42 13.73 -9.65
CA GLN A 48 4.56 12.79 -10.74
C GLN A 48 4.78 11.41 -10.16
N VAL A 49 4.25 10.40 -10.83
CA VAL A 49 4.35 9.01 -10.42
C VAL A 49 4.66 8.15 -11.64
N HIS A 50 5.51 7.14 -11.45
CA HIS A 50 5.68 6.07 -12.43
C HIS A 50 4.60 5.03 -12.20
N ASN A 51 3.69 4.89 -13.16
CA ASN A 51 2.57 3.98 -13.02
C ASN A 51 3.00 2.51 -13.15
N ASP A 52 2.39 1.64 -12.34
CA ASP A 52 2.51 0.19 -12.51
C ASP A 52 1.62 -0.27 -13.68
N THR A 53 2.18 -1.00 -14.64
CA THR A 53 1.45 -1.45 -15.83
C THR A 53 0.22 -2.31 -15.51
N TYR A 54 0.23 -3.06 -14.40
CA TYR A 54 -0.84 -3.97 -14.02
C TYR A 54 -1.79 -3.38 -12.97
N PHE A 55 -1.34 -2.46 -12.13
CA PHE A 55 -2.21 -1.74 -11.20
C PHE A 55 -2.53 -0.33 -11.68
N THR A 56 -2.92 -0.22 -12.96
CA THR A 56 -3.45 1.00 -13.56
C THR A 56 -4.76 0.69 -14.30
N TRP A 57 -5.73 1.58 -14.16
CA TRP A 57 -7.03 1.54 -14.82
C TRP A 57 -7.29 2.88 -15.52
N GLU A 58 -7.99 2.84 -16.65
CA GLU A 58 -8.51 4.06 -17.28
C GLU A 58 -9.70 4.58 -16.45
N VAL A 59 -9.77 5.90 -16.27
CA VAL A 59 -10.85 6.53 -15.49
C VAL A 59 -12.10 6.63 -16.36
N PRO A 60 -13.26 6.13 -15.91
CA PRO A 60 -14.54 6.32 -16.59
C PRO A 60 -14.83 7.80 -16.87
N LYS A 61 -15.53 8.10 -17.97
CA LYS A 61 -15.79 9.49 -18.39
C LYS A 61 -16.67 10.23 -17.39
N GLU A 62 -17.51 9.50 -16.68
CA GLU A 62 -18.51 9.98 -15.73
C GLU A 62 -17.88 10.34 -14.37
N TRP A 63 -16.66 9.87 -14.10
CA TRP A 63 -16.00 10.08 -12.81
C TRP A 63 -15.06 11.27 -12.88
N SER A 64 -15.02 12.10 -11.85
CA SER A 64 -13.92 13.05 -11.63
C SER A 64 -12.64 12.30 -11.23
N LEU A 65 -11.46 12.93 -11.38
CA LEU A 65 -10.21 12.36 -10.87
C LEU A 65 -10.24 12.22 -9.34
N LYS A 66 -10.93 13.14 -8.65
CA LYS A 66 -11.17 13.05 -7.21
C LYS A 66 -11.90 11.75 -6.86
N ASP A 67 -12.99 11.47 -7.57
CA ASP A 67 -13.82 10.28 -7.36
C ASP A 67 -13.05 9.01 -7.72
N ALA A 68 -12.35 9.01 -8.85
CA ALA A 68 -11.53 7.89 -9.31
C ALA A 68 -10.44 7.53 -8.30
N CYS A 69 -9.80 8.50 -7.65
CA CYS A 69 -8.75 8.26 -6.64
C CYS A 69 -9.25 7.44 -5.44
N THR A 70 -10.56 7.38 -5.20
CA THR A 70 -11.12 6.64 -4.05
C THR A 70 -11.24 5.14 -4.26
N VAL A 71 -11.08 4.65 -5.50
CA VAL A 71 -11.44 3.30 -5.94
C VAL A 71 -10.28 2.28 -5.85
N PRO A 72 -9.06 2.56 -6.36
CA PRO A 72 -8.05 1.53 -6.60
C PRO A 72 -7.74 0.67 -5.37
N CYS A 73 -7.40 1.28 -4.22
CA CYS A 73 -6.87 0.51 -3.09
C CYS A 73 -7.95 -0.31 -2.39
N VAL A 74 -9.13 0.30 -2.21
CA VAL A 74 -10.23 -0.32 -1.46
C VAL A 74 -10.85 -1.47 -2.24
N TYR A 75 -11.13 -1.29 -3.53
CA TYR A 75 -11.73 -2.35 -4.33
C TYR A 75 -10.72 -3.45 -4.65
N ALA A 76 -9.46 -3.13 -4.95
CA ALA A 76 -8.44 -4.16 -5.12
C ALA A 76 -8.29 -5.02 -3.85
N THR A 77 -8.32 -4.39 -2.66
CA THR A 77 -8.29 -5.12 -1.38
C THR A 77 -9.53 -5.99 -1.21
N CYS A 78 -10.73 -5.48 -1.50
CA CYS A 78 -11.97 -6.23 -1.35
C CYS A 78 -12.09 -7.38 -2.36
N TYR A 79 -11.76 -7.19 -3.64
CA TYR A 79 -11.78 -8.28 -4.62
C TYR A 79 -10.75 -9.37 -4.27
N TYR A 80 -9.55 -8.97 -3.84
CA TYR A 80 -8.56 -9.94 -3.39
C TYR A 80 -9.02 -10.69 -2.13
N GLY A 81 -9.55 -9.98 -1.14
CA GLY A 81 -10.01 -10.56 0.12
C GLY A 81 -11.26 -11.42 -0.05
N LEU A 82 -12.34 -10.86 -0.58
CA LEU A 82 -13.66 -11.49 -0.65
C LEU A 82 -13.75 -12.54 -1.76
N ILE A 83 -13.29 -12.22 -2.97
CA ILE A 83 -13.50 -13.09 -4.14
C ILE A 83 -12.36 -14.10 -4.29
N ILE A 84 -11.11 -13.66 -4.26
CA ILE A 84 -9.96 -14.55 -4.51
C ILE A 84 -9.66 -15.42 -3.28
N ARG A 85 -9.50 -14.82 -2.09
CA ARG A 85 -9.11 -15.56 -0.88
C ARG A 85 -10.30 -16.16 -0.15
N GLY A 86 -11.36 -15.36 0.03
CA GLY A 86 -12.55 -15.75 0.77
C GLY A 86 -13.60 -16.51 -0.03
N GLN A 87 -13.47 -16.54 -1.37
CA GLN A 87 -14.39 -17.23 -2.28
C GLN A 87 -15.86 -17.02 -1.93
N LEU A 88 -16.22 -15.77 -1.60
CA LEU A 88 -17.58 -15.39 -1.21
C LEU A 88 -18.58 -15.86 -2.28
N GLN A 89 -19.63 -16.56 -1.87
CA GLN A 89 -20.67 -17.05 -2.76
C GLN A 89 -21.94 -16.20 -2.66
N PRO A 90 -22.74 -16.13 -3.74
CA PRO A 90 -24.02 -15.44 -3.69
C PRO A 90 -24.94 -15.99 -2.59
N GLY A 91 -25.61 -15.09 -1.86
CA GLY A 91 -26.52 -15.46 -0.76
C GLY A 91 -25.84 -15.82 0.57
N GLU A 92 -24.52 -15.86 0.65
CA GLU A 92 -23.82 -16.07 1.94
C GLU A 92 -23.97 -14.88 2.90
N SER A 93 -23.81 -15.14 4.19
CA SER A 93 -23.76 -14.11 5.21
C SER A 93 -22.35 -13.61 5.48
N ILE A 94 -22.18 -12.29 5.61
CA ILE A 94 -20.87 -11.67 5.82
C ILE A 94 -20.91 -10.60 6.90
N LEU A 95 -19.95 -10.65 7.83
CA LEU A 95 -19.68 -9.58 8.79
C LEU A 95 -18.53 -8.69 8.29
N ILE A 96 -18.84 -7.43 8.01
CA ILE A 96 -17.90 -6.41 7.54
C ILE A 96 -17.65 -5.39 8.66
N HIS A 97 -16.48 -5.44 9.28
CA HIS A 97 -16.14 -4.45 10.29
C HIS A 97 -15.80 -3.07 9.70
N ALA A 98 -16.04 -2.03 10.50
CA ALA A 98 -15.79 -0.64 10.12
C ALA A 98 -16.47 -0.21 8.81
N GLY A 99 -17.78 -0.47 8.70
CA GLY A 99 -18.56 -0.31 7.46
C GLY A 99 -18.49 1.08 6.81
N THR A 100 -18.30 2.15 7.57
CA THR A 100 -18.15 3.51 7.03
C THR A 100 -16.75 3.86 6.52
N GLY A 101 -15.75 2.99 6.74
CA GLY A 101 -14.41 3.17 6.21
C GLY A 101 -14.36 2.87 4.70
N GLY A 102 -13.29 3.28 4.03
CA GLY A 102 -13.15 3.05 2.59
C GLY A 102 -13.32 1.57 2.17
N ILE A 103 -12.63 0.66 2.86
CA ILE A 103 -12.74 -0.79 2.59
C ILE A 103 -14.14 -1.31 2.97
N GLY A 104 -14.71 -0.82 4.08
CA GLY A 104 -16.06 -1.22 4.52
C GLY A 104 -17.12 -0.90 3.47
N LEU A 105 -17.12 0.32 2.93
CA LEU A 105 -18.08 0.73 1.89
C LEU A 105 -17.92 -0.09 0.59
N ALA A 106 -16.68 -0.32 0.16
CA ALA A 106 -16.40 -1.13 -1.03
C ALA A 106 -16.82 -2.60 -0.83
N ALA A 107 -16.55 -3.18 0.35
CA ALA A 107 -16.94 -4.54 0.68
C ALA A 107 -18.47 -4.70 0.74
N ILE A 108 -19.20 -3.72 1.28
CA ILE A 108 -20.66 -3.73 1.31
C ILE A 108 -21.22 -3.66 -0.12
N ASN A 109 -20.69 -2.81 -0.99
CA ASN A 109 -21.09 -2.76 -2.41
C ASN A 109 -20.96 -4.12 -3.09
N ILE A 110 -19.81 -4.78 -2.94
CA ILE A 110 -19.54 -6.09 -3.55
C ILE A 110 -20.48 -7.15 -2.95
N ALA A 111 -20.58 -7.23 -1.63
CA ALA A 111 -21.43 -8.23 -0.98
C ALA A 111 -22.91 -8.08 -1.38
N LEU A 112 -23.43 -6.85 -1.43
CA LEU A 112 -24.81 -6.59 -1.87
C LEU A 112 -25.02 -6.92 -3.34
N SER A 113 -24.01 -6.75 -4.21
CA SER A 113 -24.11 -7.16 -5.63
C SER A 113 -24.18 -8.68 -5.83
N MET A 114 -23.83 -9.45 -4.79
CA MET A 114 -23.89 -10.90 -4.76
C MET A 114 -25.07 -11.40 -3.91
N ASP A 115 -26.03 -10.53 -3.58
CA ASP A 115 -27.20 -10.86 -2.74
C ASP A 115 -26.83 -11.45 -1.37
N CYS A 116 -25.64 -11.14 -0.84
CA CYS A 116 -25.18 -11.61 0.46
C CYS A 116 -25.95 -10.93 1.60
N GLU A 117 -26.16 -11.64 2.71
CA GLU A 117 -26.68 -11.05 3.93
C GLU A 117 -25.56 -10.30 4.69
N VAL A 118 -25.61 -8.97 4.64
CA VAL A 118 -24.57 -8.13 5.20
C VAL A 118 -24.86 -7.73 6.64
N TYR A 119 -23.89 -8.02 7.52
CA TYR A 119 -23.76 -7.48 8.85
C TYR A 119 -22.58 -6.52 8.90
N THR A 120 -22.68 -5.42 9.65
CA THR A 120 -21.59 -4.47 9.74
C THR A 120 -21.49 -3.81 11.11
N THR A 121 -20.33 -3.20 11.40
CA THR A 121 -20.12 -2.44 12.63
C THR A 121 -19.70 -1.01 12.35
N VAL A 122 -20.19 -0.08 13.18
CA VAL A 122 -19.88 1.35 13.12
C VAL A 122 -19.61 1.93 14.49
N SER A 123 -18.91 3.06 14.55
CA SER A 123 -18.48 3.66 15.81
C SER A 123 -19.47 4.67 16.40
N THR A 124 -20.40 5.21 15.61
CA THR A 124 -21.33 6.28 16.05
C THR A 124 -22.70 6.16 15.37
N LYS A 125 -23.74 6.72 15.99
CA LYS A 125 -25.10 6.78 15.43
C LYS A 125 -25.15 7.54 14.10
N GLU A 126 -24.38 8.62 13.96
CA GLU A 126 -24.26 9.38 12.72
C GLU A 126 -23.71 8.52 11.56
N LYS A 127 -22.72 7.66 11.85
CA LYS A 127 -22.16 6.70 10.90
C LYS A 127 -23.16 5.58 10.55
N LYS A 128 -23.95 5.13 11.54
CA LYS A 128 -25.07 4.19 11.30
C LYS A 128 -26.08 4.78 10.32
N GLN A 129 -26.53 6.02 10.56
CA GLN A 129 -27.49 6.68 9.67
C GLN A 129 -26.93 6.89 8.26
N PHE A 130 -25.65 7.26 8.15
CA PHE A 130 -24.99 7.39 6.87
C PHE A 130 -24.99 6.07 6.07
N LEU A 131 -24.69 4.93 6.70
CA LEU A 131 -24.76 3.62 6.02
C LEU A 131 -26.18 3.30 5.56
N LYS A 132 -27.19 3.54 6.39
CA LYS A 132 -28.59 3.30 6.02
C LYS A 132 -29.03 4.14 4.83
N ASN A 133 -28.61 5.40 4.79
CA ASN A 133 -28.91 6.28 3.66
C ASN A 133 -28.16 5.85 2.38
N THR A 134 -26.95 5.33 2.52
CA THR A 134 -26.11 4.89 1.39
C THR A 134 -26.55 3.54 0.85
N PHE A 135 -26.99 2.64 1.73
CA PHE A 135 -27.40 1.27 1.44
C PHE A 135 -28.76 0.98 2.07
N PRO A 136 -29.86 1.33 1.38
CA PRO A 136 -31.21 1.13 1.91
C PRO A 136 -31.57 -0.33 2.19
N SER A 137 -30.87 -1.29 1.59
CA SER A 137 -31.04 -2.72 1.82
C SER A 137 -30.47 -3.20 3.16
N LEU A 138 -29.62 -2.40 3.84
CA LEU A 138 -29.10 -2.76 5.15
C LEU A 138 -30.17 -2.61 6.23
N LYS A 139 -30.47 -3.74 6.89
CA LYS A 139 -31.38 -3.76 8.04
C LYS A 139 -30.73 -3.10 9.25
N ASP A 140 -31.52 -2.37 10.04
CA ASP A 140 -31.02 -1.66 11.23
C ASP A 140 -30.44 -2.61 12.28
N GLU A 141 -31.06 -3.78 12.42
CA GLU A 141 -30.67 -4.88 13.30
C GLU A 141 -29.31 -5.48 12.93
N ASN A 142 -28.88 -5.36 11.67
CA ASN A 142 -27.60 -5.89 11.19
C ASN A 142 -26.43 -4.91 11.34
N ILE A 143 -26.65 -3.74 11.98
CA ILE A 143 -25.62 -2.71 12.19
C ILE A 143 -25.29 -2.59 13.69
N GLY A 144 -24.15 -3.15 14.07
CA GLY A 144 -23.64 -3.19 15.45
C GLY A 144 -22.60 -2.11 15.77
N ASN A 145 -22.11 -2.11 17.02
CA ASN A 145 -21.07 -1.19 17.47
C ASN A 145 -19.67 -1.74 17.19
N SER A 146 -18.75 -0.90 16.70
CA SER A 146 -17.36 -1.27 16.43
C SER A 146 -16.40 -0.98 17.58
N ARG A 147 -16.88 -0.43 18.70
CA ARG A 147 -16.04 -0.02 19.85
C ARG A 147 -16.07 -1.01 21.01
N ASP A 148 -16.98 -1.97 20.98
CA ASP A 148 -17.15 -2.98 22.01
C ASP A 148 -17.53 -4.32 21.36
N LYS A 149 -17.74 -5.36 22.19
CA LYS A 149 -18.06 -6.72 21.75
C LYS A 149 -19.57 -6.93 21.52
N SER A 150 -20.42 -5.91 21.60
CA SER A 150 -21.88 -6.07 21.46
C SER A 150 -22.29 -6.63 20.10
N PHE A 151 -21.46 -6.44 19.06
CA PHE A 151 -21.69 -7.05 17.75
C PHE A 151 -21.69 -8.59 17.80
N GLU A 152 -20.96 -9.22 18.74
CA GLU A 152 -20.96 -10.68 18.89
C GLU A 152 -22.35 -11.19 19.28
N THR A 153 -23.00 -10.50 20.23
CA THR A 153 -24.38 -10.79 20.65
C THR A 153 -25.36 -10.54 19.52
N MET A 154 -25.26 -9.40 18.82
CA MET A 154 -26.10 -9.08 17.67
C MET A 154 -26.02 -10.15 16.57
N ILE A 155 -24.82 -10.61 16.22
CA ILE A 155 -24.65 -11.69 15.25
C ILE A 155 -25.30 -12.97 15.75
N LYS A 156 -25.07 -13.33 17.01
CA LYS A 156 -25.65 -14.55 17.59
C LYS A 156 -27.18 -14.52 17.56
N GLU A 157 -27.80 -13.39 17.89
CA GLU A 157 -29.25 -13.23 17.88
C GLU A 157 -29.81 -13.27 16.46
N ASN A 158 -29.26 -12.47 15.54
CA ASN A 158 -29.80 -12.36 14.18
C ASN A 158 -29.49 -13.57 13.29
N THR A 159 -28.55 -14.43 13.69
CA THR A 159 -28.22 -15.68 12.98
C THR A 159 -28.73 -16.93 13.70
N ASN A 160 -29.55 -16.79 14.75
CA ASN A 160 -30.03 -17.89 15.59
C ASN A 160 -28.91 -18.81 16.10
N GLY A 161 -27.77 -18.22 16.45
CA GLY A 161 -26.58 -18.92 16.95
C GLY A 161 -25.70 -19.58 15.88
N ARG A 162 -26.07 -19.49 14.60
CA ARG A 162 -25.29 -20.05 13.48
C ARG A 162 -23.94 -19.35 13.31
N GLY A 163 -23.92 -18.03 13.43
CA GLY A 163 -22.80 -17.19 12.99
C GLY A 163 -22.87 -16.82 11.51
N VAL A 164 -21.79 -16.21 11.01
CA VAL A 164 -21.65 -15.78 9.61
C VAL A 164 -20.66 -16.62 8.82
N ASP A 165 -20.86 -16.71 7.51
CA ASP A 165 -20.02 -17.52 6.60
C ASP A 165 -18.66 -16.84 6.36
N VAL A 166 -18.64 -15.52 6.26
CA VAL A 166 -17.41 -14.75 6.03
C VAL A 166 -17.29 -13.61 7.05
N VAL A 167 -16.09 -13.36 7.55
CA VAL A 167 -15.79 -12.17 8.36
C VAL A 167 -14.67 -11.40 7.69
N LEU A 168 -14.91 -10.14 7.33
CA LEU A 168 -13.87 -9.20 6.91
C LEU A 168 -13.48 -8.32 8.11
N ASN A 169 -12.34 -8.66 8.74
CA ASN A 169 -11.89 -8.03 9.97
C ASN A 169 -10.77 -7.01 9.77
N SER A 170 -10.93 -5.86 10.43
CA SER A 170 -9.90 -4.83 10.60
C SER A 170 -9.80 -4.33 12.05
N LEU A 171 -10.51 -4.95 12.98
CA LEU A 171 -10.46 -4.64 14.42
C LEU A 171 -9.30 -5.39 15.06
N SER A 172 -8.87 -4.95 16.23
CA SER A 172 -7.73 -5.54 16.94
C SER A 172 -8.09 -6.08 18.32
N ASP A 173 -7.13 -6.80 18.91
CA ASP A 173 -7.13 -7.20 20.32
C ASP A 173 -8.34 -8.07 20.68
N THR A 174 -9.07 -7.69 21.74
CA THR A 174 -10.23 -8.44 22.21
C THR A 174 -11.39 -8.46 21.23
N LEU A 175 -11.46 -7.48 20.31
CA LEU A 175 -12.47 -7.42 19.26
C LEU A 175 -12.11 -8.40 18.14
N PHE A 176 -10.84 -8.53 17.76
CA PHE A 176 -10.36 -9.57 16.82
C PHE A 176 -10.80 -10.97 17.28
N GLN A 177 -10.62 -11.29 18.57
CA GLN A 177 -11.07 -12.57 19.14
C GLN A 177 -12.60 -12.74 19.10
N ALA A 178 -13.36 -11.67 19.30
CA ALA A 178 -14.82 -11.68 19.20
C ALA A 178 -15.30 -11.92 17.76
N SER A 179 -14.62 -11.32 16.79
CA SER A 179 -14.88 -11.53 15.37
C SER A 179 -14.69 -12.99 14.96
N ILE A 180 -13.67 -13.69 15.48
CA ILE A 180 -13.46 -15.13 15.20
C ILE A 180 -14.63 -15.96 15.72
N ARG A 181 -15.15 -15.65 16.91
CA ARG A 181 -16.30 -16.38 17.50
C ARG A 181 -17.59 -16.20 16.72
N CYS A 182 -17.70 -15.14 15.91
CA CYS A 182 -18.86 -14.89 15.05
C CYS A 182 -18.93 -15.83 13.83
N LEU A 183 -17.88 -16.62 13.55
CA LEU A 183 -17.87 -17.55 12.41
C LEU A 183 -18.81 -18.73 12.60
N ALA A 184 -19.54 -19.03 11.54
CA ALA A 184 -20.27 -20.27 11.34
C ALA A 184 -19.34 -21.44 11.03
N GLU A 185 -19.90 -22.64 11.01
CA GLU A 185 -19.23 -23.84 10.53
C GLU A 185 -18.87 -23.70 9.03
N GLY A 186 -17.64 -24.08 8.67
CA GLY A 186 -17.07 -23.85 7.34
C GLY A 186 -16.70 -22.39 7.04
N GLY A 187 -16.84 -21.49 8.01
CA GLY A 187 -16.66 -20.05 7.83
C GLY A 187 -15.23 -19.63 7.51
N ARG A 188 -15.07 -18.46 6.88
CA ARG A 188 -13.79 -17.93 6.39
C ARG A 188 -13.50 -16.56 7.01
N PHE A 189 -12.39 -16.48 7.73
CA PHE A 189 -11.92 -15.26 8.37
C PHE A 189 -10.91 -14.54 7.47
N LEU A 190 -11.20 -13.30 7.11
CA LEU A 190 -10.38 -12.46 6.24
C LEU A 190 -9.80 -11.31 7.04
N GLU A 191 -8.53 -11.45 7.44
CA GLU A 191 -7.81 -10.46 8.25
C GLU A 191 -7.09 -9.45 7.34
N ILE A 192 -7.57 -8.20 7.33
CA ILE A 192 -6.91 -7.07 6.66
C ILE A 192 -6.15 -6.16 7.65
N GLY A 193 -6.39 -6.32 8.95
CA GLY A 193 -5.58 -5.70 9.99
C GLY A 193 -4.19 -6.34 10.06
N LYS A 194 -3.26 -5.62 10.70
CA LYS A 194 -1.87 -6.08 10.89
C LYS A 194 -1.43 -6.06 12.34
N VAL A 195 -2.17 -5.39 13.24
CA VAL A 195 -1.76 -5.21 14.65
C VAL A 195 -1.58 -6.57 15.33
N ASP A 196 -2.61 -7.41 15.31
CA ASP A 196 -2.58 -8.72 15.94
C ASP A 196 -1.59 -9.69 15.28
N LEU A 197 -1.42 -9.60 13.95
CA LEU A 197 -0.46 -10.42 13.22
C LEU A 197 0.99 -10.06 13.59
N ILE A 198 1.31 -8.77 13.70
CA ILE A 198 2.63 -8.28 14.11
C ILE A 198 2.91 -8.66 15.57
N ASN A 199 1.90 -8.52 16.43
CA ASN A 199 2.02 -8.83 17.86
C ASN A 199 1.96 -10.33 18.17
N SER A 200 1.78 -11.20 17.16
CA SER A 200 1.61 -12.64 17.33
C SER A 200 0.49 -12.99 18.31
N SER A 201 -0.64 -12.29 18.22
CA SER A 201 -1.82 -12.56 19.06
C SER A 201 -2.28 -14.02 18.88
N PRO A 202 -2.63 -14.73 19.98
CA PRO A 202 -3.01 -16.14 19.90
C PRO A 202 -4.37 -16.33 19.21
N ILE A 203 -4.50 -17.35 18.37
CA ILE A 203 -5.78 -17.75 17.77
C ILE A 203 -6.31 -19.00 18.50
N PRO A 204 -7.55 -19.02 19.00
CA PRO A 204 -8.12 -20.17 19.69
C PRO A 204 -8.24 -21.37 18.74
N THR A 205 -7.40 -22.39 18.95
CA THR A 205 -7.28 -23.53 18.03
C THR A 205 -8.53 -24.41 18.01
N ASN A 206 -9.31 -24.41 19.08
CA ASN A 206 -10.60 -25.11 19.15
C ASN A 206 -11.63 -24.58 18.13
N MET A 207 -11.47 -23.36 17.62
CA MET A 207 -12.34 -22.82 16.58
C MET A 207 -12.18 -23.55 15.24
N PHE A 208 -11.02 -24.12 14.95
CA PHE A 208 -10.81 -24.90 13.72
C PHE A 208 -11.59 -26.22 13.69
N LEU A 209 -12.14 -26.68 14.82
CA LEU A 209 -13.08 -27.80 14.84
C LEU A 209 -14.37 -27.51 14.06
N LYS A 210 -14.70 -26.23 13.85
CA LYS A 210 -15.80 -25.79 12.97
C LYS A 210 -15.43 -25.81 11.49
N ASN A 211 -14.32 -26.45 11.08
CA ASN A 211 -13.80 -26.43 9.71
C ASN A 211 -13.59 -25.00 9.14
N ILE A 212 -13.26 -24.03 10.00
CA ILE A 212 -13.02 -22.65 9.56
C ILE A 212 -11.67 -22.51 8.84
N SER A 213 -11.56 -21.50 7.99
CA SER A 213 -10.30 -21.08 7.37
C SER A 213 -9.92 -19.67 7.80
N PHE A 214 -8.62 -19.43 8.01
CA PHE A 214 -8.08 -18.12 8.38
C PHE A 214 -7.16 -17.60 7.27
N HIS A 215 -7.42 -16.40 6.77
CA HIS A 215 -6.68 -15.79 5.66
C HIS A 215 -6.14 -14.43 6.06
N GLY A 216 -4.81 -14.28 6.06
CA GLY A 216 -4.17 -12.96 6.01
C GLY A 216 -4.29 -12.36 4.61
N VAL A 217 -4.87 -11.16 4.52
CA VAL A 217 -5.16 -10.44 3.27
C VAL A 217 -4.28 -9.19 3.19
N HIS A 218 -3.13 -9.33 2.52
CA HIS A 218 -2.11 -8.28 2.40
C HIS A 218 -1.90 -7.91 0.93
N LEU A 219 -2.53 -6.81 0.50
CA LEU A 219 -2.41 -6.34 -0.89
C LEU A 219 -0.99 -5.85 -1.21
N ASP A 220 -0.23 -5.41 -0.20
CA ASP A 220 1.13 -4.91 -0.32
C ASP A 220 2.14 -5.96 -0.82
N GLN A 221 1.86 -7.25 -0.57
CA GLN A 221 2.68 -8.34 -1.11
C GLN A 221 2.61 -8.44 -2.64
N PHE A 222 1.56 -7.88 -3.26
CA PHE A 222 1.42 -7.92 -4.70
C PHE A 222 2.24 -6.87 -5.38
N PHE A 223 2.74 -5.81 -4.73
CA PHE A 223 3.48 -4.75 -5.42
C PHE A 223 4.77 -5.22 -6.11
N TYR A 224 5.31 -6.38 -5.74
CA TYR A 224 6.55 -6.91 -6.31
C TYR A 224 6.38 -7.48 -7.74
N PRO A 225 7.45 -7.52 -8.57
CA PRO A 225 7.35 -7.60 -10.03
C PRO A 225 6.86 -8.94 -10.63
N GLN A 226 6.72 -10.00 -9.84
CA GLN A 226 6.48 -11.38 -10.32
C GLN A 226 5.17 -11.95 -9.80
N ASN A 227 4.05 -11.28 -10.04
CA ASN A 227 2.78 -11.74 -9.48
C ASN A 227 1.63 -11.75 -10.50
N ASN A 228 1.32 -12.96 -11.00
CA ASN A 228 0.19 -13.23 -11.90
C ASN A 228 -1.15 -12.76 -11.32
N PHE A 229 -1.28 -12.68 -10.00
CA PHE A 229 -2.49 -12.20 -9.35
C PHE A 229 -2.75 -10.71 -9.57
N LYS A 230 -1.73 -9.87 -9.87
CA LYS A 230 -1.95 -8.44 -10.17
C LYS A 230 -2.93 -8.27 -11.33
N ARG A 231 -2.70 -9.01 -12.42
CA ARG A 231 -3.55 -8.96 -13.62
C ARG A 231 -4.96 -9.46 -13.31
N HIS A 232 -5.09 -10.50 -12.50
CA HIS A 232 -6.41 -11.03 -12.13
C HIS A 232 -7.20 -10.03 -11.27
N ILE A 233 -6.57 -9.40 -10.27
CA ILE A 233 -7.20 -8.34 -9.46
C ILE A 233 -7.58 -7.15 -10.34
N GLN A 234 -6.70 -6.74 -11.26
CA GLN A 234 -6.96 -5.66 -12.22
C GLN A 234 -8.23 -5.92 -13.03
N GLN A 235 -8.40 -7.15 -13.54
CA GLN A 235 -9.55 -7.56 -14.31
C GLN A 235 -10.84 -7.55 -13.48
N LEU A 236 -10.80 -8.07 -12.24
CA LEU A 236 -11.97 -8.07 -11.35
C LEU A 236 -12.45 -6.65 -11.05
N VAL A 237 -11.52 -5.73 -10.77
CA VAL A 237 -11.85 -4.31 -10.55
C VAL A 237 -12.42 -3.69 -11.84
N ALA A 238 -11.81 -3.95 -13.00
CA ALA A 238 -12.29 -3.41 -14.27
C ALA A 238 -13.70 -3.90 -14.63
N ASN A 239 -13.97 -5.20 -14.43
CA ASN A 239 -15.30 -5.78 -14.65
C ASN A 239 -16.31 -5.19 -13.66
N GLY A 240 -15.94 -5.08 -12.38
CA GLY A 240 -16.80 -4.47 -11.38
C GLY A 240 -17.15 -3.01 -11.67
N ILE A 241 -16.26 -2.26 -12.33
CA ILE A 241 -16.55 -0.90 -12.82
C ILE A 241 -17.57 -0.96 -13.96
N ALA A 242 -17.37 -1.85 -14.93
CA ALA A 242 -18.28 -2.02 -16.07
C ALA A 242 -19.68 -2.47 -15.64
N ASP A 243 -19.77 -3.37 -14.65
CA ASP A 243 -21.02 -3.90 -14.10
C ASP A 243 -21.71 -2.91 -13.12
N GLY A 244 -21.07 -1.78 -12.80
CA GLY A 244 -21.59 -0.77 -11.88
C GLY A 244 -21.56 -1.15 -10.40
N VAL A 245 -20.92 -2.29 -10.05
CA VAL A 245 -20.68 -2.72 -8.67
C VAL A 245 -19.68 -1.79 -7.99
N VAL A 246 -18.61 -1.43 -8.71
CA VAL A 246 -17.56 -0.53 -8.25
C VAL A 246 -18.01 0.91 -8.45
N LYS A 247 -18.16 1.62 -7.33
CA LYS A 247 -18.57 3.02 -7.31
C LYS A 247 -17.55 3.87 -6.54
N PRO A 248 -17.33 5.13 -6.95
CA PRO A 248 -16.55 6.06 -6.16
C PRO A 248 -17.11 6.21 -4.74
N LEU A 249 -16.22 6.41 -3.78
CA LEU A 249 -16.59 6.54 -2.38
C LEU A 249 -16.66 8.01 -1.97
N PRO A 250 -17.52 8.35 -0.98
CA PRO A 250 -17.50 9.67 -0.37
C PRO A 250 -16.10 10.02 0.12
N SER A 251 -15.67 11.26 -0.14
CA SER A 251 -14.33 11.70 0.21
C SER A 251 -14.31 13.12 0.77
N VAL A 252 -13.38 13.34 1.70
CA VAL A 252 -13.03 14.67 2.21
C VAL A 252 -11.75 15.11 1.51
N LEU A 253 -11.83 16.26 0.84
CA LEU A 253 -10.73 16.83 0.07
C LEU A 253 -9.92 17.79 0.93
N PHE A 254 -8.61 17.69 0.87
CA PHE A 254 -7.66 18.64 1.43
C PHE A 254 -6.72 19.13 0.32
N GLU A 255 -6.31 20.38 0.37
CA GLU A 255 -5.32 20.91 -0.56
C GLU A 255 -3.90 20.45 -0.20
N GLU A 256 -2.96 20.57 -1.14
CA GLU A 256 -1.54 20.25 -0.91
C GLU A 256 -0.91 20.99 0.30
N SER A 257 -1.41 22.19 0.62
CA SER A 257 -0.95 22.99 1.76
C SER A 257 -1.44 22.43 3.10
N GLN A 258 -2.44 21.56 3.08
CA GLN A 258 -3.16 21.05 4.25
C GLN A 258 -2.83 19.59 4.56
N ILE A 259 -1.69 19.08 4.07
CA ILE A 259 -1.27 17.67 4.27
C ILE A 259 -1.30 17.29 5.76
N GLU A 260 -0.74 18.11 6.65
CA GLU A 260 -0.75 17.82 8.08
C GLU A 260 -2.18 17.70 8.65
N SER A 261 -3.06 18.63 8.26
CA SER A 261 -4.47 18.61 8.66
C SER A 261 -5.19 17.37 8.14
N ALA A 262 -4.89 16.94 6.90
CA ALA A 262 -5.44 15.72 6.31
C ALA A 262 -5.05 14.47 7.14
N PHE A 263 -3.78 14.35 7.53
CA PHE A 263 -3.31 13.24 8.36
C PHE A 263 -3.93 13.26 9.76
N ARG A 264 -4.04 14.43 10.41
CA ARG A 264 -4.72 14.56 11.71
C ARG A 264 -6.21 14.21 11.62
N PHE A 265 -6.89 14.65 10.56
CA PHE A 265 -8.28 14.32 10.32
C PHE A 265 -8.48 12.82 10.10
N LEU A 266 -7.61 12.18 9.31
CA LEU A 266 -7.60 10.75 9.11
C LEU A 266 -7.41 9.99 10.44
N ALA A 267 -6.43 10.41 11.25
CA ALA A 267 -6.13 9.83 12.56
C ALA A 267 -7.30 9.91 13.56
N SER A 268 -8.11 10.97 13.47
CA SER A 268 -9.29 11.15 14.34
C SER A 268 -10.39 10.10 14.13
N GLY A 269 -10.37 9.38 13.00
CA GLY A 269 -11.38 8.37 12.65
C GLY A 269 -12.78 8.94 12.39
N LYS A 270 -12.95 10.27 12.29
CA LYS A 270 -14.23 10.94 12.02
C LYS A 270 -14.70 10.83 10.56
N HIS A 271 -13.77 10.57 9.65
CA HIS A 271 -14.05 10.47 8.22
C HIS A 271 -15.02 9.33 7.88
N LYS A 272 -15.73 9.51 6.76
CA LYS A 272 -16.58 8.52 6.10
C LYS A 272 -16.02 8.36 4.68
N GLY A 273 -15.70 7.14 4.29
CA GLY A 273 -15.01 6.86 3.01
C GLY A 273 -13.53 7.26 3.01
N LYS A 274 -13.10 8.10 2.07
CA LYS A 274 -11.69 8.42 1.80
C LYS A 274 -11.31 9.85 2.21
N VAL A 275 -10.01 10.05 2.49
CA VAL A 275 -9.41 11.38 2.62
C VAL A 275 -8.48 11.54 1.42
N VAL A 276 -8.71 12.57 0.62
CA VAL A 276 -7.99 12.80 -0.65
C VAL A 276 -7.23 14.10 -0.54
N ILE A 277 -5.98 14.10 -1.01
CA ILE A 277 -5.14 15.30 -1.09
C ILE A 277 -5.10 15.74 -2.56
N GLU A 278 -5.59 16.94 -2.83
CA GLU A 278 -5.57 17.54 -4.16
C GLU A 278 -4.21 18.17 -4.43
N ILE A 279 -3.39 17.48 -5.22
CA ILE A 279 -2.07 17.97 -5.66
C ILE A 279 -2.20 18.91 -6.87
N ARG A 280 -3.21 18.70 -7.71
CA ARG A 280 -3.52 19.54 -8.87
C ARG A 280 -5.03 19.59 -9.04
N LYS A 281 -5.55 20.78 -9.31
CA LYS A 281 -6.95 20.96 -9.68
C LYS A 281 -7.19 20.27 -11.01
N GLU A 282 -8.30 19.52 -11.08
CA GLU A 282 -8.72 18.88 -12.32
C GLU A 282 -9.16 19.94 -13.33
N GLU A 283 -8.63 19.84 -14.55
CA GLU A 283 -9.01 20.71 -15.66
C GLU A 283 -9.74 19.89 -16.73
N LEU A 284 -10.84 20.43 -17.23
CA LEU A 284 -11.68 19.78 -18.24
C LEU A 284 -10.96 19.56 -19.59
N TYR A 285 -9.88 20.30 -19.83
CA TYR A 285 -9.06 20.22 -21.05
C TYR A 285 -7.58 20.24 -20.68
N PRO A 286 -6.87 19.09 -20.65
CA PRO A 286 -5.45 19.04 -20.32
C PRO A 286 -4.64 19.63 -21.47
N VAL A 287 -4.41 20.94 -21.42
CA VAL A 287 -3.40 21.61 -22.26
C VAL A 287 -2.02 21.21 -21.72
N ASN A 288 -1.03 21.02 -22.61
CA ASN A 288 0.38 20.80 -22.28
C ASN A 288 0.92 21.91 -21.35
N LYS A 289 0.65 21.81 -20.05
CA LYS A 289 1.10 22.76 -19.05
C LYS A 289 2.50 22.38 -18.58
N PRO A 290 3.35 23.38 -18.33
CA PRO A 290 4.67 23.15 -17.77
C PRO A 290 4.57 22.44 -16.41
N ILE A 291 5.64 21.73 -16.05
CA ILE A 291 5.76 21.05 -14.76
C ILE A 291 5.59 22.11 -13.65
N ARG A 292 4.57 21.95 -12.81
CA ARG A 292 4.33 22.82 -11.66
C ARG A 292 5.52 22.70 -10.70
N SER A 293 6.12 23.83 -10.34
CA SER A 293 7.10 23.93 -9.27
C SER A 293 6.39 24.10 -7.92
N ILE A 294 6.85 23.39 -6.90
CA ILE A 294 6.38 23.53 -5.52
C ILE A 294 7.60 23.80 -4.62
N PRO A 295 7.43 24.57 -3.53
CA PRO A 295 8.48 24.68 -2.53
C PRO A 295 8.75 23.31 -1.90
N ALA A 296 9.95 22.80 -2.09
CA ALA A 296 10.39 21.51 -1.54
C ALA A 296 11.84 21.60 -1.08
N THR A 297 12.17 20.84 -0.04
CA THR A 297 13.56 20.70 0.40
C THR A 297 14.34 19.91 -0.65
N PRO A 298 15.41 20.47 -1.25
CA PRO A 298 16.20 19.75 -2.24
C PRO A 298 16.83 18.51 -1.60
N LYS A 299 16.77 17.39 -2.31
CA LYS A 299 17.44 16.14 -1.94
C LYS A 299 18.34 15.71 -3.08
N LEU A 300 19.56 15.29 -2.76
CA LEU A 300 20.45 14.67 -3.72
C LEU A 300 19.86 13.32 -4.15
N CYS A 301 19.69 13.15 -5.45
CA CYS A 301 19.37 11.89 -6.11
C CYS A 301 20.45 11.67 -7.17
N LEU A 302 21.06 10.49 -7.16
CA LEU A 302 22.17 10.13 -8.04
C LEU A 302 21.63 9.32 -9.23
N ASP A 303 22.17 9.56 -10.41
CA ASP A 303 21.79 8.80 -11.60
C ASP A 303 22.36 7.38 -11.52
N SER A 304 21.48 6.40 -11.69
CA SER A 304 21.83 4.98 -11.82
C SER A 304 22.70 4.65 -13.04
N GLN A 305 22.69 5.52 -14.07
CA GLN A 305 23.49 5.33 -15.28
C GLN A 305 24.93 5.81 -15.12
N GLU A 306 25.19 6.70 -14.16
CA GLU A 306 26.53 7.23 -13.87
C GLU A 306 27.32 6.32 -12.92
N SER A 307 28.64 6.45 -12.98
CA SER A 307 29.59 5.77 -12.10
C SER A 307 30.22 6.75 -11.10
N TYR A 308 30.42 6.27 -9.86
CA TYR A 308 30.89 7.09 -8.74
C TYR A 308 32.19 6.52 -8.17
N ILE A 309 33.22 7.35 -8.13
CA ILE A 309 34.56 6.97 -7.67
C ILE A 309 34.77 7.41 -6.22
N ILE A 310 35.25 6.50 -5.37
CA ILE A 310 35.59 6.79 -3.97
C ILE A 310 37.04 6.39 -3.72
N ILE A 311 37.92 7.39 -3.67
CA ILE A 311 39.33 7.19 -3.34
C ILE A 311 39.47 6.97 -1.83
N GLY A 312 40.17 5.90 -1.44
CA GLY A 312 40.23 5.46 -0.04
C GLY A 312 38.92 4.86 0.47
N GLY A 313 38.05 4.36 -0.43
CA GLY A 313 36.69 3.95 -0.08
C GLY A 313 36.58 2.72 0.84
N LEU A 314 37.67 1.97 1.06
CA LEU A 314 37.71 0.87 2.05
C LEU A 314 37.97 1.36 3.49
N GLY A 315 38.21 2.66 3.70
CA GLY A 315 38.25 3.25 5.04
C GLY A 315 36.86 3.36 5.68
N GLY A 316 36.79 3.55 7.01
CA GLY A 316 35.50 3.59 7.71
C GLY A 316 34.51 4.63 7.16
N PHE A 317 34.98 5.85 6.89
CA PHE A 317 34.15 6.88 6.25
C PHE A 317 33.78 6.53 4.81
N GLY A 318 34.73 5.98 4.05
CA GLY A 318 34.51 5.59 2.66
C GLY A 318 33.42 4.53 2.49
N LEU A 319 33.36 3.57 3.43
CA LEU A 319 32.32 2.55 3.43
C LEU A 319 30.94 3.15 3.72
N GLU A 320 30.84 4.04 4.70
CA GLU A 320 29.58 4.73 5.00
C GLU A 320 29.16 5.67 3.87
N LEU A 321 30.11 6.36 3.24
CA LEU A 321 29.85 7.20 2.06
C LEU A 321 29.34 6.34 0.90
N ALA A 322 29.99 5.22 0.58
CA ALA A 322 29.53 4.30 -0.46
C ALA A 322 28.12 3.79 -0.16
N GLY A 323 27.86 3.35 1.07
CA GLY A 323 26.53 2.95 1.50
C GLY A 323 25.49 4.07 1.39
N TRP A 324 25.87 5.30 1.69
CA TRP A 324 25.02 6.47 1.54
C TRP A 324 24.75 6.81 0.07
N LEU A 325 25.76 6.78 -0.82
CA LEU A 325 25.61 7.00 -2.26
C LEU A 325 24.68 5.94 -2.88
N ILE A 326 24.81 4.66 -2.50
CA ILE A 326 23.91 3.59 -2.94
C ILE A 326 22.47 3.92 -2.53
N LYS A 327 22.26 4.35 -1.27
CA LYS A 327 20.94 4.81 -0.80
C LYS A 327 20.44 6.04 -1.57
N LYS A 328 21.33 6.85 -2.14
CA LYS A 328 21.01 8.00 -3.01
C LYS A 328 20.72 7.65 -4.46
N GLY A 329 20.82 6.38 -4.86
CA GLY A 329 20.52 5.91 -6.21
C GLY A 329 21.75 5.47 -7.01
N ALA A 330 22.97 5.62 -6.47
CA ALA A 330 24.17 5.14 -7.16
C ALA A 330 24.15 3.61 -7.27
N THR A 331 24.18 3.11 -8.50
CA THR A 331 24.24 1.68 -8.78
C THR A 331 25.60 1.22 -9.27
N LYS A 332 26.51 2.13 -9.59
CA LYS A 332 27.83 1.81 -10.14
C LYS A 332 28.90 2.51 -9.32
N ILE A 333 29.61 1.77 -8.47
CA ILE A 333 30.61 2.34 -7.56
C ILE A 333 31.97 1.75 -7.85
N VAL A 334 32.98 2.62 -7.93
CA VAL A 334 34.39 2.24 -7.99
C VAL A 334 35.07 2.69 -6.71
N ILE A 335 35.60 1.74 -5.95
CA ILE A 335 36.32 2.01 -4.71
C ILE A 335 37.81 1.83 -4.98
N ASN A 336 38.58 2.92 -4.85
CA ASN A 336 40.02 2.84 -4.87
C ASN A 336 40.61 2.65 -3.46
N SER A 337 41.59 1.76 -3.34
CA SER A 337 42.36 1.55 -2.11
C SER A 337 43.70 0.89 -2.41
N ARG A 338 44.80 1.40 -1.84
CA ARG A 338 46.16 0.82 -1.99
C ARG A 338 46.28 -0.64 -1.55
N ARG A 339 45.36 -1.12 -0.73
CA ARG A 339 45.28 -2.50 -0.27
C ARG A 339 43.90 -3.03 -0.58
N ASP A 340 43.84 -4.31 -0.94
CA ASP A 340 42.58 -5.04 -1.09
C ASP A 340 41.88 -5.19 0.28
N VAL A 341 40.74 -5.89 0.30
CA VAL A 341 39.92 -6.13 1.50
C VAL A 341 40.74 -6.79 2.62
N LEU A 342 40.83 -6.11 3.77
CA LEU A 342 41.67 -6.52 4.91
C LEU A 342 40.89 -7.09 6.09
N ASN A 343 39.60 -6.77 6.23
CA ASN A 343 38.82 -7.16 7.41
C ASN A 343 37.40 -7.64 7.06
N GLY A 344 36.77 -8.27 8.05
CA GLY A 344 35.41 -8.82 7.92
C GLY A 344 34.34 -7.77 7.69
N LEU A 345 34.52 -6.54 8.21
CA LEU A 345 33.56 -5.45 8.04
C LEU A 345 33.49 -4.99 6.58
N GLN A 346 34.65 -4.75 5.95
CA GLN A 346 34.75 -4.43 4.51
C GLN A 346 34.12 -5.53 3.66
N SER A 347 34.46 -6.80 3.95
CA SER A 347 33.86 -7.96 3.28
C SER A 347 32.34 -7.99 3.41
N TYR A 348 31.81 -7.68 4.60
CA TYR A 348 30.38 -7.65 4.86
C TYR A 348 29.68 -6.56 4.04
N TYR A 349 30.20 -5.33 4.02
CA TYR A 349 29.61 -4.23 3.24
C TYR A 349 29.60 -4.52 1.75
N LEU A 350 30.71 -5.01 1.19
CA LEU A 350 30.78 -5.36 -0.24
C LEU A 350 29.79 -6.46 -0.60
N LYS A 351 29.70 -7.53 0.20
CA LYS A 351 28.69 -8.59 0.00
C LYS A 351 27.27 -8.07 0.11
N LYS A 352 27.01 -7.16 1.05
CA LYS A 352 25.70 -6.53 1.24
C LYS A 352 25.31 -5.65 0.07
N TRP A 353 26.25 -4.90 -0.52
CA TRP A 353 25.95 -4.06 -1.68
C TRP A 353 25.76 -4.87 -2.94
N LEU A 354 26.57 -5.92 -3.15
CA LEU A 354 26.42 -6.84 -4.28
C LEU A 354 25.14 -7.69 -4.20
N SER A 355 24.50 -7.81 -3.03
CA SER A 355 23.19 -8.45 -2.93
C SER A 355 22.03 -7.55 -3.36
N TYR A 356 22.25 -6.24 -3.48
CA TYR A 356 21.25 -5.32 -4.01
C TYR A 356 21.11 -5.45 -5.52
N LYS A 357 19.87 -5.45 -5.98
CA LYS A 357 19.56 -5.57 -7.41
C LYS A 357 20.15 -4.38 -8.16
N ASN A 358 20.87 -4.67 -9.24
CA ASN A 358 21.51 -3.70 -10.14
C ASN A 358 22.67 -2.90 -9.54
N VAL A 359 23.14 -3.18 -8.31
CA VAL A 359 24.32 -2.51 -7.76
C VAL A 359 25.58 -3.26 -8.15
N MET A 360 26.55 -2.54 -8.71
CA MET A 360 27.87 -3.02 -9.10
C MET A 360 28.93 -2.25 -8.33
N VAL A 361 29.88 -2.98 -7.74
CA VAL A 361 31.03 -2.40 -7.03
C VAL A 361 32.30 -2.99 -7.63
N LYS A 362 33.19 -2.14 -8.15
CA LYS A 362 34.54 -2.51 -8.59
C LYS A 362 35.57 -1.99 -7.59
N LEU A 363 36.59 -2.79 -7.31
CA LEU A 363 37.75 -2.39 -6.52
C LEU A 363 38.92 -2.06 -7.44
N ASP A 364 39.58 -0.95 -7.16
CA ASP A 364 40.81 -0.53 -7.84
C ASP A 364 41.94 -0.38 -6.81
N THR A 365 43.10 -0.99 -7.09
CA THR A 365 44.26 -0.95 -6.19
C THR A 365 45.42 -0.13 -6.74
N ASN A 366 45.21 0.56 -7.87
CA ASN A 366 46.22 1.37 -8.51
C ASN A 366 46.58 2.60 -7.66
N ASP A 367 47.82 3.07 -7.81
CA ASP A 367 48.29 4.30 -7.17
C ASP A 367 47.79 5.53 -7.93
N THR A 368 46.72 6.12 -7.41
CA THR A 368 46.06 7.31 -7.98
C THR A 368 46.87 8.60 -7.80
N SER A 369 48.00 8.57 -7.09
CA SER A 369 48.92 9.71 -7.05
C SER A 369 49.75 9.85 -8.34
N SER A 370 49.82 8.78 -9.15
CA SER A 370 50.42 8.79 -10.48
C SER A 370 49.39 9.11 -11.56
N GLU A 371 49.81 9.82 -12.62
CA GLU A 371 48.95 10.15 -13.77
C GLU A 371 48.34 8.88 -14.40
N LYS A 372 49.17 7.86 -14.66
CA LYS A 372 48.72 6.57 -15.20
C LYS A 372 47.71 5.87 -14.30
N GLY A 373 47.90 5.92 -12.97
CA GLY A 373 46.96 5.32 -12.03
C GLY A 373 45.62 6.06 -11.98
N ALA A 374 45.65 7.39 -12.04
CA ALA A 374 44.45 8.22 -12.11
C ALA A 374 43.68 7.99 -13.43
N GLU A 375 44.37 7.94 -14.57
CA GLU A 375 43.75 7.62 -15.87
C GLU A 375 43.11 6.22 -15.86
N SER A 376 43.82 5.22 -15.33
CA SER A 376 43.30 3.85 -15.21
C SER A 376 42.02 3.79 -14.36
N LEU A 377 41.98 4.54 -13.25
CA LEU A 377 40.81 4.59 -12.37
C LEU A 377 39.60 5.23 -13.08
N ILE A 378 39.81 6.34 -13.78
CA ILE A 378 38.75 7.03 -14.53
C ILE A 378 38.23 6.13 -15.65
N ASN A 379 39.13 5.48 -16.41
CA ASN A 379 38.76 4.55 -17.47
C ASN A 379 37.93 3.39 -16.94
N MET A 380 38.31 2.80 -15.80
CA MET A 380 37.54 1.73 -15.15
C MET A 380 36.12 2.17 -14.77
N ALA A 381 35.97 3.41 -14.30
CA ALA A 381 34.65 3.98 -13.99
C ALA A 381 33.83 4.22 -15.27
N GLN A 382 34.45 4.78 -16.31
CA GLN A 382 33.83 5.01 -17.62
C GLN A 382 33.32 3.72 -18.29
N GLU A 383 34.00 2.60 -18.09
CA GLU A 383 33.51 1.27 -18.53
C GLU A 383 32.17 0.88 -17.90
N LEU A 384 31.91 1.33 -16.66
CA LEU A 384 30.63 1.09 -15.99
C LEU A 384 29.56 2.08 -16.46
N GLY A 385 29.94 3.34 -16.69
CA GLY A 385 29.09 4.43 -17.15
C GLY A 385 29.77 5.79 -17.01
N PRO A 386 29.18 6.88 -17.55
CA PRO A 386 29.73 8.22 -17.42
C PRO A 386 30.05 8.55 -15.96
N VAL A 387 31.20 9.18 -15.70
CA VAL A 387 31.59 9.56 -14.34
C VAL A 387 30.76 10.78 -13.92
N GLY A 388 29.97 10.63 -12.85
CA GLY A 388 29.07 11.66 -12.32
C GLY A 388 29.68 12.59 -11.28
#